data_AF-A0A847EH11-F1
#
_entry.id   AF-A0A847EH11-F1
#
_cell.length_a   1.000
_cell.length_b   1.000
_cell.length_c   1.000
_cell.angle_alpha   90.00
_cell.angle_beta   90.00
_cell.angle_gamma   90.00
#
_symmetry.space_group_name_H-M   'P 1'
#
loop_
_entity.id
_entity.type
_entity.pdbx_description
1 polymer ?
#
loop_
_entity_poly.entity_id
_entity_poly.type
_entity_poly.pdbx_seq_one_letter_code
_entity_poly.pdbx_strand_id
1 'polypeptide(L)'
;SVVTVCVGWTYISCVGEIVTEYPPQKLIRDYMRSLSMMGSTATLCADPLLAKLLHDEQGFKTKESLADWLADNVEITAEQFWGNGISTTGLNNVALQGLEPYATWRKLPPETLIKPFNNPRGIGTVVVGGGTNTIWFMTDFRLGRGVSVDAWR
;
A
#
# COMPACT_ATOMS: atom_id res chain seq x y z
N SER A 1 -4.40 24.08 13.13
CA SER A 1 -4.48 22.61 12.86
C SER A 1 -4.17 22.30 11.39
N VAL A 2 -3.86 21.04 11.01
CA VAL A 2 -3.63 20.64 9.60
C VAL A 2 -4.67 19.60 9.17
N VAL A 3 -5.22 19.74 7.96
CA VAL A 3 -6.09 18.76 7.32
C VAL A 3 -5.42 18.18 6.08
N THR A 4 -5.47 16.86 5.93
CA THR A 4 -4.99 16.15 4.74
C THR A 4 -6.15 15.34 4.18
N VAL A 5 -6.50 15.59 2.92
CA VAL A 5 -7.51 14.80 2.20
C VAL A 5 -6.80 13.74 1.38
N CYS A 6 -7.31 12.52 1.44
CA CYS A 6 -6.77 11.38 0.70
C CYS A 6 -7.85 10.83 -0.23
N VAL A 7 -7.46 10.36 -1.42
CA VAL A 7 -8.39 9.88 -2.44
C VAL A 7 -7.95 8.52 -2.96
N GLY A 8 -8.89 7.59 -3.05
CA GLY A 8 -8.73 6.28 -3.68
C GLY A 8 -10.03 5.48 -3.56
N TRP A 9 -9.94 4.16 -3.65
CA TRP A 9 -11.09 3.29 -3.90
C TRP A 9 -11.31 2.26 -2.82
N THR A 10 -10.24 1.83 -2.16
CA THR A 10 -10.25 0.63 -1.33
C THR A 10 -9.88 0.97 0.10
N TYR A 11 -10.66 0.46 1.04
CA TYR A 11 -10.36 0.46 2.47
C TYR A 11 -10.51 -0.98 2.97
N ILE A 12 -9.49 -1.50 3.62
CA ILE A 12 -9.49 -2.84 4.20
C ILE A 12 -9.12 -2.72 5.67
N SER A 13 -10.09 -2.97 6.54
CA SER A 13 -9.82 -3.13 7.97
C SER A 13 -9.03 -4.41 8.17
N CYS A 14 -7.99 -4.38 9.02
CA CYS A 14 -7.46 -5.64 9.52
C CYS A 14 -8.58 -6.37 10.28
N VAL A 15 -8.67 -7.69 10.11
CA VAL A 15 -9.74 -8.51 10.74
C VAL A 15 -9.32 -9.04 12.10
N GLY A 16 -8.18 -8.58 12.63
CA GLY A 16 -7.61 -9.02 13.90
C GLY A 16 -6.33 -8.26 14.26
N GLU A 17 -5.87 -8.49 15.49
CA GLU A 17 -4.62 -7.95 16.03
C GLU A 17 -3.41 -8.72 15.48
N ILE A 18 -2.23 -8.09 15.54
CA ILE A 18 -0.98 -8.79 15.24
C ILE A 18 -0.67 -9.77 16.36
N VAL A 19 -0.43 -11.02 15.99
CA VAL A 19 0.11 -12.08 16.86
C VAL A 19 1.59 -12.32 16.53
N THR A 20 2.38 -12.72 17.51
CA THR A 20 3.86 -12.76 17.42
C THR A 20 4.37 -13.81 16.43
N GLU A 21 3.60 -14.85 16.13
CA GLU A 21 3.99 -15.93 15.22
C GLU A 21 4.07 -15.49 13.76
N TYR A 22 3.36 -14.42 13.39
CA TYR A 22 3.37 -13.89 12.03
C TYR A 22 3.73 -12.40 12.01
N PRO A 23 4.97 -12.05 11.61
CA PRO A 23 5.44 -10.68 11.64
C PRO A 23 4.49 -9.69 10.93
N PRO A 24 4.26 -8.50 11.51
CA PRO A 24 3.24 -7.56 11.05
C PRO A 24 3.38 -7.18 9.57
N GLN A 25 4.59 -6.94 9.09
CA GLN A 25 4.88 -6.61 7.71
C GLN A 25 4.44 -7.70 6.73
N LYS A 26 4.49 -8.98 7.13
CA LYS A 26 4.03 -10.09 6.28
C LYS A 26 2.50 -10.10 6.19
N LEU A 27 1.81 -9.85 7.30
CA LEU A 27 0.35 -9.73 7.27
C LEU A 27 -0.10 -8.52 6.45
N ILE A 28 0.58 -7.38 6.63
CA ILE A 28 0.34 -6.16 5.84
C ILE A 28 0.52 -6.44 4.34
N ARG A 29 1.62 -7.11 3.94
CA ARG A 29 1.86 -7.53 2.57
C ARG A 29 0.72 -8.39 2.02
N ASP A 30 0.21 -9.33 2.79
CA ASP A 30 -0.85 -10.23 2.35
C ASP A 30 -2.15 -9.45 2.08
N TYR A 31 -2.47 -8.46 2.91
CA TYR A 31 -3.61 -7.55 2.68
C TYR A 31 -3.39 -6.62 1.48
N MET A 32 -2.16 -6.16 1.24
CA MET A 32 -1.87 -5.30 0.09
C MET A 32 -2.13 -5.98 -1.26
N ARG A 33 -2.16 -7.33 -1.30
CA ARG A 33 -2.49 -8.10 -2.52
C ARG A 33 -3.93 -7.88 -3.01
N SER A 34 -4.84 -7.39 -2.17
CA SER A 34 -6.23 -7.12 -2.56
C SER A 34 -6.51 -5.65 -2.89
N LEU A 35 -5.52 -4.77 -2.82
CA LEU A 35 -5.65 -3.39 -3.28
C LEU A 35 -5.75 -3.32 -4.81
N SER A 36 -6.28 -2.20 -5.32
CA SER A 36 -6.36 -1.95 -6.77
C SER A 36 -4.99 -1.84 -7.44
N MET A 37 -3.93 -1.49 -6.69
CA MET A 37 -2.56 -1.31 -7.17
C MET A 37 -2.40 -0.23 -8.26
N MET A 38 -3.44 0.54 -8.53
CA MET A 38 -3.42 1.57 -9.56
C MET A 38 -2.41 2.68 -9.20
N GLY A 39 -1.37 2.81 -10.03
CA GLY A 39 -0.29 3.77 -9.83
C GLY A 39 0.58 3.50 -8.61
N SER A 40 0.65 2.24 -8.16
CA SER A 40 1.53 1.80 -7.07
C SER A 40 1.26 2.53 -5.75
N THR A 41 0.00 2.79 -5.43
CA THR A 41 -0.36 3.52 -4.21
C THR A 41 -0.99 2.65 -3.14
N ALA A 42 -0.47 2.79 -1.92
CA ALA A 42 -0.98 2.17 -0.72
C ALA A 42 -0.69 3.09 0.46
N THR A 43 -1.51 3.06 1.50
CA THR A 43 -1.30 3.78 2.74
C THR A 43 -1.67 2.85 3.88
N LEU A 44 -0.68 2.56 4.72
CA LEU A 44 -0.89 1.91 6.00
C LEU A 44 -1.32 2.96 7.02
N CYS A 45 -2.48 2.77 7.62
CA CYS A 45 -2.89 3.52 8.81
C CYS A 45 -2.73 2.62 10.03
N ALA A 46 -1.70 2.89 10.82
CA ALA A 46 -1.26 2.04 11.92
C ALA A 46 -1.55 2.67 13.28
N ASP A 47 -2.03 1.87 14.24
CA ASP A 47 -1.98 2.27 15.65
C ASP A 47 -0.53 2.51 16.13
N PRO A 48 -0.27 3.46 17.05
CA PRO A 48 1.05 3.67 17.64
C PRO A 48 1.76 2.40 18.14
N LEU A 49 1.04 1.41 18.67
CA LEU A 49 1.64 0.14 19.12
C LEU A 49 2.16 -0.69 17.95
N LEU A 50 1.42 -0.75 16.83
CA LEU A 50 1.90 -1.40 15.62
C LEU A 50 3.12 -0.68 15.05
N ALA A 51 3.11 0.65 15.02
CA ALA A 51 4.24 1.44 14.54
C ALA A 51 5.51 1.16 15.35
N LYS A 52 5.38 1.05 16.68
CA LYS A 52 6.48 0.63 17.57
C LYS A 52 6.95 -0.79 17.27
N LEU A 53 6.03 -1.75 17.12
CA LEU A 53 6.36 -3.13 16.78
C LEU A 53 7.19 -3.23 15.49
N LEU A 54 6.77 -2.51 14.44
CA LEU A 54 7.50 -2.45 13.17
C LEU A 54 8.89 -1.83 13.33
N HIS A 55 9.04 -0.78 14.13
CA HIS A 55 10.30 -0.07 14.32
C HIS A 55 11.30 -0.79 15.24
N ASP A 56 10.81 -1.23 16.40
CA ASP A 56 11.60 -1.74 17.51
C ASP A 56 11.90 -3.24 17.34
N GLU A 57 10.90 -4.03 16.95
CA GLU A 57 11.03 -5.49 16.86
C GLU A 57 11.35 -5.98 15.43
N GLN A 58 10.75 -5.36 14.41
CA GLN A 58 10.98 -5.75 13.01
C GLN A 58 12.12 -4.97 12.34
N GLY A 59 12.62 -3.92 12.99
CA GLY A 59 13.82 -3.20 12.56
C GLY A 59 13.60 -2.15 11.47
N PHE A 60 12.36 -1.81 11.11
CA PHE A 60 12.07 -0.75 10.13
C PHE A 60 12.31 0.63 10.73
N LYS A 61 13.52 1.17 10.54
CA LYS A 61 13.94 2.46 11.13
C LYS A 61 13.25 3.68 10.51
N THR A 62 12.72 3.54 9.31
CA THR A 62 11.95 4.59 8.64
C THR A 62 10.72 4.00 7.97
N LYS A 63 9.68 4.82 7.77
CA LYS A 63 8.50 4.41 6.98
C LYS A 63 8.88 4.08 5.53
N GLU A 64 9.90 4.74 4.99
CA GLU A 64 10.46 4.47 3.67
C GLU A 64 11.04 3.06 3.59
N SER A 65 11.76 2.59 4.64
CA SER A 65 12.29 1.22 4.65
C SER A 65 11.19 0.15 4.66
N LEU A 66 10.04 0.44 5.29
CA LEU A 66 8.87 -0.42 5.23
C LEU A 66 8.22 -0.38 3.84
N ALA A 67 8.11 0.81 3.25
CA ALA A 67 7.58 0.99 1.89
C ALA A 67 8.42 0.22 0.85
N ASP A 68 9.75 0.32 0.91
CA ASP A 68 10.65 -0.42 0.03
C ASP A 68 10.46 -1.93 0.21
N TRP A 69 10.41 -2.42 1.46
CA TRP A 69 10.17 -3.83 1.72
C TRP A 69 8.82 -4.30 1.18
N LEU A 70 7.75 -3.53 1.36
CA LEU A 70 6.43 -3.88 0.84
C LEU A 70 6.39 -3.89 -0.69
N ALA A 71 7.01 -2.90 -1.35
CA ALA A 71 7.15 -2.87 -2.80
C ALA A 71 7.88 -4.12 -3.34
N ASP A 72 8.92 -4.57 -2.63
CA ASP A 72 9.71 -5.72 -3.02
C ASP A 72 9.08 -7.08 -2.71
N ASN A 73 8.13 -7.14 -1.78
CA ASN A 73 7.58 -8.41 -1.27
C ASN A 73 6.11 -8.63 -1.62
N VAL A 74 5.35 -7.60 -1.99
CA VAL A 74 3.98 -7.79 -2.47
C VAL A 74 4.03 -8.33 -3.90
N GLU A 75 3.54 -9.55 -4.04
CA GLU A 75 3.46 -10.26 -5.32
C GLU A 75 2.04 -10.75 -5.58
N ILE A 76 1.60 -10.61 -6.82
CA ILE A 76 0.38 -11.21 -7.38
C ILE A 76 0.65 -11.69 -8.80
N THR A 77 -0.21 -12.53 -9.35
CA THR A 77 -0.07 -12.97 -10.74
C THR A 77 -0.40 -11.83 -11.72
N ALA A 78 0.18 -11.88 -12.92
CA ALA A 78 -0.18 -10.96 -14.01
C ALA A 78 -1.68 -11.02 -14.31
N GLU A 79 -2.29 -12.20 -14.24
CA GLU A 79 -3.73 -12.39 -14.36
C GLU A 79 -4.52 -11.63 -13.30
N GLN A 80 -4.12 -11.72 -12.02
CA GLN A 80 -4.80 -10.98 -10.95
C GLN A 80 -4.73 -9.48 -11.18
N PHE A 81 -3.58 -8.98 -11.64
CA PHE A 81 -3.39 -7.55 -11.90
C PHE A 81 -4.26 -7.06 -13.06
N TRP A 82 -4.23 -7.75 -14.21
CA TRP A 82 -5.01 -7.39 -15.40
C TRP A 82 -6.49 -7.85 -15.34
N GLY A 83 -6.82 -8.76 -14.44
CA GLY A 83 -8.19 -9.18 -14.16
C GLY A 83 -8.96 -8.13 -13.36
N ASN A 84 -8.26 -7.24 -12.65
CA ASN A 84 -8.86 -6.11 -11.97
C ASN A 84 -9.28 -5.02 -12.97
N GLY A 85 -10.59 -4.74 -13.05
CA GLY A 85 -11.14 -3.72 -13.95
C GLY A 85 -10.56 -2.31 -13.74
N ILE A 86 -10.20 -1.95 -12.50
CA ILE A 86 -9.58 -0.66 -12.18
C ILE A 86 -8.17 -0.58 -12.76
N SER A 87 -7.35 -1.62 -12.56
CA SER A 87 -5.99 -1.69 -13.12
C SER A 87 -6.01 -1.69 -14.64
N THR A 88 -6.88 -2.50 -15.25
CA THR A 88 -6.95 -2.64 -16.70
C THR A 88 -7.44 -1.36 -17.37
N THR A 89 -8.52 -0.75 -16.88
CA THR A 89 -9.00 0.52 -17.45
C THR A 89 -7.99 1.65 -17.25
N GLY A 90 -7.27 1.67 -16.12
CA GLY A 90 -6.28 2.71 -15.81
C GLY A 90 -4.94 2.59 -16.53
N LEU A 91 -4.47 1.37 -16.79
CA LEU A 91 -3.07 1.11 -17.18
C LEU A 91 -2.90 0.34 -18.50
N ASN A 92 -3.96 -0.22 -19.08
CA ASN A 92 -3.81 -0.98 -20.33
C ASN A 92 -3.35 -0.07 -21.49
N ASN A 93 -3.87 1.17 -21.58
CA ASN A 93 -3.41 2.13 -22.58
C ASN A 93 -1.93 2.52 -22.38
N VAL A 94 -1.50 2.65 -21.12
CA VAL A 94 -0.11 2.92 -20.74
C VAL A 94 0.79 1.76 -21.18
N ALA A 95 0.37 0.51 -20.96
CA ALA A 95 1.09 -0.67 -21.43
C ALA A 95 1.17 -0.76 -22.96
N LEU A 96 0.08 -0.46 -23.67
CA LEU A 96 0.03 -0.47 -25.14
C LEU A 96 0.94 0.59 -25.77
N GLN A 97 1.17 1.71 -25.07
CA GLN A 97 2.13 2.74 -25.46
C GLN A 97 3.60 2.34 -25.19
N GLY A 98 3.85 1.17 -24.60
CA GLY A 98 5.21 0.68 -24.35
C GLY A 98 5.85 1.20 -23.06
N LEU A 99 5.08 1.79 -22.14
CA LEU A 99 5.60 2.27 -20.87
C LEU A 99 5.85 1.12 -19.89
N GLU A 100 7.09 1.00 -19.43
CA GLU A 100 7.51 -0.02 -18.48
C GLU A 100 7.12 0.34 -17.03
N PRO A 101 6.87 -0.65 -16.15
CA PRO A 101 6.94 -2.10 -16.41
C PRO A 101 5.65 -2.69 -17.01
N TYR A 102 4.62 -1.87 -17.22
CA TYR A 102 3.29 -2.33 -17.64
C TYR A 102 3.31 -2.99 -19.02
N ALA A 103 4.13 -2.48 -19.94
CA ALA A 103 4.33 -3.08 -21.26
C ALA A 103 4.92 -4.49 -21.17
N THR A 104 5.91 -4.71 -20.30
CA THR A 104 6.44 -6.05 -20.00
C THR A 104 5.38 -6.93 -19.35
N TRP A 105 4.74 -6.47 -18.28
CA TRP A 105 3.74 -7.25 -17.56
C TRP A 105 2.56 -7.69 -18.43
N ARG A 106 2.18 -6.90 -19.43
CA ARG A 106 1.08 -7.24 -20.34
C ARG A 106 1.37 -8.44 -21.24
N LYS A 107 2.65 -8.75 -21.45
CA LYS A 107 3.15 -9.85 -22.31
C LYS A 107 3.50 -11.11 -21.51
N LEU A 108 3.52 -11.03 -20.18
CA LEU A 108 3.87 -12.15 -19.32
C LEU A 108 2.77 -13.23 -19.36
N PRO A 109 3.13 -14.51 -19.17
CA PRO A 109 2.15 -15.55 -18.89
C PRO A 109 1.26 -15.19 -17.68
N PRO A 110 -0.05 -15.51 -17.71
CA PRO A 110 -1.02 -15.12 -16.68
C PRO A 110 -0.59 -15.46 -15.25
N GLU A 111 0.05 -16.61 -15.05
CA GLU A 111 0.50 -17.15 -13.77
C GLU A 111 1.79 -16.51 -13.23
N THR A 112 2.48 -15.69 -14.03
CA THR A 112 3.75 -15.08 -13.64
C THR A 112 3.53 -14.10 -12.49
N LEU A 113 4.28 -14.27 -11.40
CA LEU A 113 4.28 -13.32 -10.29
C LEU A 113 4.95 -12.01 -10.71
N ILE A 114 4.28 -10.91 -10.41
CA ILE A 114 4.77 -9.55 -10.60
C ILE A 114 4.74 -8.79 -9.28
N LYS A 115 5.51 -7.70 -9.22
CA LYS A 115 5.55 -6.77 -8.08
C LYS A 115 4.83 -5.48 -8.48
N PRO A 116 3.51 -5.38 -8.25
CA PRO A 116 2.67 -4.32 -8.79
C PRO A 116 2.96 -2.95 -8.17
N PHE A 117 3.54 -2.93 -6.97
CA PHE A 117 3.99 -1.71 -6.30
C PHE A 117 5.39 -1.31 -6.77
N ASN A 118 5.52 -0.96 -8.05
CA ASN A 118 6.77 -0.60 -8.71
C ASN A 118 7.33 0.79 -8.33
N ASN A 119 6.64 1.55 -7.50
CA ASN A 119 7.08 2.84 -6.95
C ASN A 119 6.89 2.85 -5.43
N PRO A 120 7.93 2.53 -4.63
CA PRO A 120 7.84 2.53 -3.17
C PRO A 120 7.40 3.86 -2.58
N ARG A 121 7.71 4.98 -3.24
CA ARG A 121 7.28 6.32 -2.78
C ARG A 121 5.77 6.53 -2.84
N GLY A 122 5.04 5.66 -3.55
CA GLY A 122 3.58 5.63 -3.53
C GLY A 122 3.00 4.92 -2.31
N ILE A 123 3.84 4.24 -1.52
CA ILE A 123 3.44 3.54 -0.29
C ILE A 123 3.68 4.46 0.90
N GLY A 124 2.60 4.91 1.54
CA GLY A 124 2.59 5.74 2.73
C GLY A 124 2.40 4.96 4.02
N THR A 125 2.79 5.56 5.12
CA THR A 125 2.39 5.12 6.47
C THR A 125 2.00 6.34 7.29
N VAL A 126 0.84 6.26 7.94
CA VAL A 126 0.32 7.26 8.88
C VAL A 126 0.05 6.57 10.21
N VAL A 127 0.54 7.14 11.29
CA VAL A 127 0.24 6.67 12.64
C VAL A 127 -1.02 7.39 13.13
N VAL A 128 -2.04 6.63 13.47
CA VAL A 128 -3.36 7.12 13.88
C VAL A 128 -3.88 6.31 15.07
N GLY A 129 -4.78 6.85 15.87
CA GLY A 129 -5.38 6.13 17.00
C GLY A 129 -4.77 6.50 18.36
N GLY A 130 -4.99 5.64 19.34
CA GLY A 130 -4.76 5.93 20.76
C GLY A 130 -3.64 5.12 21.43
N GLY A 131 -3.11 4.09 20.78
CA GLY A 131 -2.10 3.22 21.41
C GLY A 131 -2.71 2.12 22.27
N THR A 132 -3.91 1.65 21.94
CA THR A 132 -4.66 0.68 22.77
C THR A 132 -4.56 -0.76 22.26
N ASN A 133 -4.35 -0.95 20.97
CA ASN A 133 -4.27 -2.27 20.33
C ASN A 133 -3.32 -2.22 19.12
N THR A 134 -3.12 -3.35 18.44
CA THR A 134 -2.30 -3.42 17.22
C THR A 134 -3.14 -3.42 15.95
N ILE A 135 -4.32 -2.77 15.97
CA ILE A 135 -5.21 -2.65 14.81
C ILE A 135 -4.64 -1.67 13.79
N TRP A 136 -4.91 -1.95 12.53
CA TRP A 136 -4.51 -1.14 11.40
C TRP A 136 -5.49 -1.32 10.25
N PHE A 137 -5.37 -0.46 9.25
CA PHE A 137 -6.05 -0.67 7.98
C PHE A 137 -5.16 -0.30 6.82
N MET A 138 -5.43 -0.96 5.69
CA MET A 138 -4.75 -0.71 4.44
C MET A 138 -5.71 -0.05 3.47
N THR A 139 -5.21 0.95 2.75
CA THR A 139 -5.98 1.65 1.72
C THR A 139 -5.10 1.99 0.54
N ASP A 140 -5.68 2.19 -0.65
CA ASP A 140 -4.96 2.73 -1.81
C ASP A 140 -5.04 4.26 -1.89
N PHE A 141 -5.54 4.92 -0.83
CA PHE A 141 -5.72 6.36 -0.80
C PHE A 141 -4.37 7.08 -0.91
N ARG A 142 -4.27 7.97 -1.91
CA ARG A 142 -3.11 8.83 -2.10
C ARG A 142 -3.18 9.99 -1.12
N LEU A 143 -2.16 10.11 -0.27
CA LEU A 143 -2.04 11.21 0.69
C LEU A 143 -1.82 12.53 -0.07
N GLY A 144 -2.77 13.45 0.04
CA GLY A 144 -2.61 14.81 -0.46
C GLY A 144 -1.64 15.64 0.41
N ARG A 145 -1.36 16.86 -0.04
CA ARG A 145 -0.64 17.83 0.79
C ARG A 145 -1.53 18.29 1.95
N GLY A 146 -0.98 18.33 3.15
CA GLY A 146 -1.65 18.92 4.31
C GLY A 146 -1.85 20.43 4.12
N VAL A 147 -3.05 20.91 4.43
CA VAL A 147 -3.43 22.34 4.40
C VAL A 147 -3.67 22.81 5.83
N SER A 148 -3.15 23.99 6.17
CA SER A 148 -3.43 24.59 7.48
C SER A 148 -4.91 24.98 7.53
N VAL A 149 -5.63 24.47 8.52
CA VAL A 149 -7.01 24.87 8.83
C VAL A 149 -7.06 26.33 9.26
N ASP A 150 -5.98 26.84 9.86
CA ASP A 150 -5.92 28.23 10.32
C ASP A 150 -5.86 29.21 9.13
N ALA A 151 -5.51 28.73 7.92
CA ALA A 151 -5.60 29.52 6.69
C ALA A 151 -7.03 29.66 6.15
N TRP A 152 -8.01 28.94 6.72
CA TRP A 152 -9.42 29.01 6.35
C TRP A 152 -10.27 29.81 7.34
N ARG A 153 -9.66 30.24 8.46
CA ARG A 153 -10.27 31.12 9.46
C ARG A 153 -9.87 32.56 9.18
#